data_AF-A0A7C0YY43-F1
#
_entry.id   AF-A0A7C0YY43-F1
#
_cell.length_a   1.000
_cell.length_b   1.000
_cell.length_c   1.000
_cell.angle_alpha   90.00
_cell.angle_beta   90.00
_cell.angle_gamma   90.00
#
_symmetry.space_group_name_H-M   'P 1'
#
loop_
_entity.id
_entity.type
_entity.pdbx_description
1 polymer ?
#
loop_
_entity_poly.entity_id
_entity_poly.type
_entity_poly.pdbx_seq_one_letter_code
_entity_poly.pdbx_strand_id
1 'polypeptide(L)' 'MEEFLLWRKCVRCKRWFRKDRKDFWHRSIGVGKNRLEIGWLCNPCYTVLNRKLKMLIKLKRKGGSW' A
#
# COMPACT_ATOMS: atom_id res chain seq x y z
N MET A 1 10.03 -3.56 -27.65
CA MET A 1 9.91 -2.33 -26.82
C MET A 1 8.68 -2.35 -25.89
N GLU A 2 7.99 -3.49 -25.72
CA GLU A 2 6.73 -3.59 -24.93
C GLU A 2 6.90 -4.10 -23.50
N GLU A 3 8.06 -4.69 -23.15
CA GLU A 3 8.25 -5.33 -21.84
C GLU A 3 8.13 -4.36 -20.66
N PHE A 4 8.45 -3.06 -20.84
CA PHE A 4 8.35 -2.06 -19.78
C PHE A 4 6.91 -1.82 -19.29
N LEU A 5 5.89 -2.09 -20.12
CA LEU A 5 4.48 -1.92 -19.73
C LEU A 5 3.99 -3.00 -18.74
N LEU A 6 4.73 -4.10 -18.63
CA LEU A 6 4.43 -5.21 -17.74
C LEU A 6 4.97 -5.01 -16.33
N TRP A 7 5.73 -3.94 -16.07
CA TRP A 7 6.32 -3.69 -14.75
C TRP A 7 5.65 -2.51 -14.06
N ARG A 8 5.55 -2.61 -12.74
CA ARG A 8 5.02 -1.57 -11.87
C ARG A 8 5.91 -1.42 -10.65
N LYS A 9 6.15 -0.18 -10.23
CA LYS A 9 6.96 0.15 -9.06
C LYS A 9 6.09 0.27 -7.81
N CYS A 10 6.47 -0.44 -6.74
CA CYS A 10 5.80 -0.29 -5.45
C CYS A 10 6.13 1.08 -4.84
N VAL A 11 5.12 1.84 -4.42
CA VAL A 11 5.34 3.20 -3.88
C VAL A 11 6.07 3.21 -2.53
N ARG A 12 6.03 2.10 -1.78
CA ARG A 12 6.68 1.97 -0.47
C ARG A 12 8.12 1.46 -0.57
N CYS A 13 8.33 0.24 -1.05
CA CYS A 13 9.68 -0.35 -1.13
C CYS A 13 10.47 0.03 -2.38
N LYS A 14 9.87 0.80 -3.30
CA LYS A 14 10.47 1.27 -4.56
C LYS A 14 10.97 0.16 -5.51
N ARG A 15 10.71 -1.11 -5.21
CA ARG A 15 11.03 -2.26 -6.09
C ARG A 15 10.02 -2.37 -7.23
N TRP A 16 10.50 -2.85 -8.38
CA TRP A 16 9.70 -3.16 -9.55
C TRP A 16 9.23 -4.61 -9.50
N PHE A 17 7.97 -4.85 -9.84
CA PHE A 17 7.40 -6.18 -9.97
C PHE A 17 6.50 -6.24 -11.21
N ARG A 18 6.27 -7.45 -11.72
CA ARG A 18 5.32 -7.64 -12.82
C ARG A 18 3.90 -7.25 -12.39
N LYS A 19 3.22 -6.52 -13.27
CA LYS A 19 1.88 -5.90 -13.11
C LYS A 19 0.75 -6.90 -13.34
N ASP A 20 1.01 -7.94 -14.12
CA ASP A 20 0.06 -9.01 -14.48
C ASP A 20 -0.47 -9.80 -13.28
N ARG A 21 0.28 -9.89 -12.19
CA ARG A 21 -0.18 -10.46 -10.93
C ARG A 21 -1.16 -9.53 -10.21
N LYS A 22 -2.43 -9.55 -10.63
CA LYS A 22 -3.52 -8.71 -10.07
C LYS A 22 -3.62 -8.80 -8.54
N ASP A 23 -3.55 -10.01 -7.99
CA ASP A 23 -3.65 -10.25 -6.53
C ASP A 23 -2.42 -9.77 -5.74
N PHE A 24 -1.34 -9.46 -6.45
CA PHE A 24 -0.12 -8.93 -5.84
C PHE A 24 -0.18 -7.42 -5.60
N TRP A 25 -1.11 -6.69 -6.23
CA TRP A 25 -1.13 -5.23 -6.23
C TRP A 25 -2.34 -4.65 -5.52
N HIS A 26 -2.07 -3.80 -4.53
CA HIS A 26 -3.10 -3.12 -3.76
C HIS A 26 -3.02 -1.62 -4.01
N ARG A 27 -4.16 -1.00 -4.32
CA ARG A 27 -4.24 0.47 -4.39
C ARG A 27 -4.14 1.02 -2.98
N SER A 28 -3.28 2.00 -2.79
CA SER A 28 -3.16 2.73 -1.55
C SER A 28 -3.21 4.20 -1.86
N ILE A 29 -4.11 4.89 -1.19
CA ILE A 29 -4.16 6.34 -1.20
C ILE A 29 -3.13 6.79 -0.18
N GLY A 30 -2.00 7.29 -0.68
CA GLY A 30 -1.00 7.94 0.15
C GLY A 30 -1.36 9.41 0.30
N VAL A 31 -1.26 9.93 1.52
CA VAL A 31 -1.19 11.38 1.71
C VAL A 31 0.28 11.73 1.47
N GLY A 32 0.62 12.15 0.25
CA GLY A 32 1.87 12.84 -0.01
C GLY A 32 1.90 14.13 0.82
N LYS A 33 3.09 14.71 1.05
CA LYS A 33 3.30 15.82 2.01
C LYS A 33 2.21 16.90 1.96
N ASN A 34 1.65 17.23 0.79
CA ASN A 34 0.50 18.13 0.62
C ASN A 34 -0.51 17.69 -0.46
N ARG A 35 -0.52 16.41 -0.89
CA ARG A 35 -1.43 15.96 -1.97
C ARG A 35 -1.84 14.50 -1.80
N LEU A 36 -3.12 14.21 -2.02
CA LEU A 36 -3.63 12.85 -2.16
C LEU A 36 -3.01 12.23 -3.43
N GLU A 37 -2.12 11.26 -3.24
CA GLU A 37 -1.50 10.51 -4.33
C GLU A 37 -2.02 9.07 -4.31
N ILE A 38 -2.59 8.65 -5.43
CA ILE A 38 -3.02 7.26 -5.61
C ILE A 38 -1.80 6.45 -6.05
N GLY A 39 -1.32 5.57 -5.17
CA GLY A 39 -0.17 4.71 -5.38
C GLY A 39 -0.53 3.22 -5.39
N TRP A 40 0.42 2.40 -5.86
CA TRP A 40 0.30 0.94 -5.82
C TRP A 40 1.33 0.34 -4.87
N LEU A 41 0.86 -0.49 -3.95
CA LEU A 41 1.67 -1.28 -3.04
C LEU A 41 1.74 -2.72 -3.52
N CYS A 42 2.93 -3.31 -3.42
CA CYS A 42 3.05 -4.76 -3.51
C CYS A 42 2.42 -5.45 -2.29
N ASN A 43 1.96 -6.69 -2.47
CA ASN A 43 1.25 -7.46 -1.44
C ASN A 43 1.99 -7.47 -0.09
N PRO A 44 3.31 -7.73 0.00
CA PRO A 44 4.01 -7.69 1.28
C PRO A 44 3.94 -6.31 1.97
N CYS A 45 4.14 -5.23 1.19
CA CYS A 45 4.08 -3.87 1.73
C CYS A 45 2.67 -3.49 2.20
N TYR A 46 1.65 -3.94 1.47
CA TYR A 46 0.25 -3.73 1.81
C TYR A 46 -0.13 -4.51 3.09
N THR A 47 0.23 -5.79 3.19
CA THR A 47 -0.04 -6.61 4.38
C THR A 47 0.53 -6.01 5.65
N VAL A 48 1.78 -5.52 5.61
CA VAL A 48 2.40 -4.84 6.76
C VAL A 48 1.66 -3.56 7.11
N LEU A 49 1.29 -2.75 6.11
CA LEU A 49 0.55 -1.50 6.34
C LEU A 49 -0.83 -1.76 6.94
N ASN A 50 -1.58 -2.70 6.36
CA ASN A 50 -2.91 -3.07 6.81
C ASN A 50 -2.90 -3.65 8.24
N ARG A 51 -1.89 -4.46 8.58
CA ARG A 51 -1.72 -4.97 9.95
C ARG A 51 -1.49 -3.83 10.95
N LYS A 52 -0.63 -2.86 10.62
CA LYS A 52 -0.42 -1.66 11.47
C LYS A 52 -1.70 -0.85 11.62
N LEU A 53 -2.43 -0.62 10.55
CA LEU A 53 -3.70 0.12 10.58
C LEU A 53 -4.74 -0.57 11.47
N LYS A 54 -4.90 -1.89 11.34
CA LYS A 54 -5.79 -2.68 12.21
C LYS A 54 -5.40 -2.57 13.69
N MET A 55 -4.10 -2.59 14.00
CA MET A 55 -3.64 -2.41 15.39
C MET A 55 -3.95 -1.00 15.91
N LEU A 56 -3.73 0.05 15.12
CA LEU A 56 -4.05 1.43 15.51
C LEU A 56 -5.56 1.62 15.74
N ILE A 57 -6.40 1.07 14.86
CA ILE A 57 -7.86 1.09 15.03
C ILE A 57 -8.26 0.36 16.32
N LYS A 58 -7.65 -0.79 16.60
CA LYS A 58 -7.91 -1.57 17.83
C LYS A 58 -7.50 -0.80 19.08
N LEU A 59 -6.36 -0.10 19.06
CA LEU A 59 -5.91 0.74 20.18
C LEU A 59 -6.86 1.93 20.39
N LYS A 60 -7.25 2.64 19.33
CA LYS A 60 -8.19 3.77 19.41
C LYS A 60 -9.55 3.34 20.00
N ARG A 61 -10.05 2.15 19.63
CA ARG A 61 -11.30 1.60 20.18
C ARG A 61 -11.20 1.21 21.65
N LYS A 62 -10.02 0.81 22.15
CA LYS A 62 -9.82 0.45 23.55
C LYS A 62 -9.56 1.65 24.47
N GLY A 63 -9.02 2.76 23.93
CA GLY A 63 -8.74 3.98 24.70
C GLY A 63 -9.92 4.95 24.83
N GLY A 64 -11.12 4.58 24.35
CA GLY A 64 -12.34 5.39 24.40
C GLY A 64 -13.30 4.97 25.50
N SER A 65 -12.81 4.67 26.70
CA SER A 65 -13.61 4.50 27.91
C SER A 65 -13.18 5.60 28.88
N TRP A 66 -13.94 6.70 28.92
CA TRP A 66 -13.90 7.74 29.94
C TRP A 66 -15.31 7.85 30.51
#